data_AF-A0A5E6SMI1-F1
#
_entry.id   AF-A0A5E6SMI1-F1
#
_cell.length_a   1.000
_cell.length_b   1.000
_cell.length_c   1.000
_cell.angle_alpha   90.00
_cell.angle_beta   90.00
_cell.angle_gamma   90.00
#
_symmetry.space_group_name_H-M   'P 1'
#
loop_
_entity.id
_entity.type
_entity.pdbx_description
1 polymer ?
#
loop_
_entity_poly.entity_id
_entity_poly.type
_entity_poly.pdbx_seq_one_letter_code
_entity_poly.pdbx_strand_id
1 'polypeptide(L)'
;MPISAQIYIGGDGMGHLASNKEALLKRVKRIAGQMQAIEKALQEEEDCAKTLLLVASARGAMNGLLDEIIKDHAREHVAAPSLTDEERSKGVEELLEAIQRYSK
;
A
#
# COMPACT_ATOMS: atom_id res chain seq x y z
N MET A 1 9.58 27.79 3.49
CA MET A 1 8.74 27.07 4.47
C MET A 1 8.34 25.74 3.85
N PRO A 2 8.77 24.57 4.38
CA PRO A 2 8.23 23.30 3.92
C PRO A 2 7.06 22.87 4.80
N ILE A 3 5.92 22.64 4.16
CA ILE A 3 4.71 22.03 4.72
C ILE A 3 4.88 20.52 4.55
N SER A 4 5.55 19.84 5.49
CA SER A 4 5.62 18.36 5.47
C SER A 4 6.17 17.76 6.77
N ALA A 5 5.43 17.88 7.88
CA ALA A 5 5.76 17.11 9.09
C ALA A 5 4.65 16.90 10.14
N GLN A 6 3.39 17.31 9.93
CA GLN A 6 2.43 17.42 11.06
C GLN A 6 1.04 16.83 10.83
N ILE A 7 0.95 15.69 10.14
CA ILE A 7 -0.26 14.86 10.15
C ILE A 7 0.13 13.42 10.44
N TYR A 8 0.48 13.12 11.70
CA TYR A 8 0.49 11.76 12.26
C TYR A 8 0.37 11.85 13.79
N ILE A 9 -0.79 12.28 14.29
CA ILE A 9 -1.22 11.99 15.68
C ILE A 9 -2.70 11.62 15.63
N GLY A 10 -3.04 10.36 15.95
CA GLY A 10 -4.40 9.97 16.37
C GLY A 10 -4.88 8.55 16.02
N GLY A 11 -4.49 7.54 16.80
CA GLY A 11 -5.27 6.31 17.04
C GLY A 11 -4.70 5.00 16.46
N ASP A 12 -4.13 4.15 17.31
CA ASP A 12 -3.98 2.68 17.18
C ASP A 12 -3.54 2.05 15.83
N GLY A 13 -2.81 2.79 14.99
CA GLY A 13 -2.55 2.44 13.59
C GLY A 13 -1.51 1.36 13.28
N MET A 14 -1.13 0.50 14.24
CA MET A 14 -0.04 -0.50 14.04
C MET A 14 -0.37 -1.92 14.50
N GLY A 15 -1.63 -2.21 14.88
CA GLY A 15 -2.00 -3.53 15.42
C GLY A 15 -1.83 -4.67 14.40
N HIS A 16 -2.45 -4.56 13.22
CA HIS A 16 -2.54 -5.68 12.27
C HIS A 16 -1.33 -5.81 11.34
N LEU A 17 -0.71 -4.69 10.94
CA LEU A 17 0.53 -4.70 10.15
C LEU A 17 1.69 -5.38 10.89
N ALA A 18 1.64 -5.48 12.22
CA ALA A 18 2.66 -6.14 13.02
C ALA A 18 2.67 -7.67 12.82
N SER A 19 1.52 -8.30 12.62
CA SER A 19 1.39 -9.77 12.48
C SER A 19 1.93 -10.30 11.14
N ASN A 20 1.75 -9.53 10.07
CA ASN A 20 2.24 -9.85 8.72
C ASN A 20 3.43 -8.96 8.29
N LYS A 21 4.07 -8.28 9.26
CA LYS A 21 5.08 -7.24 9.03
C LYS A 21 6.20 -7.71 8.12
N GLU A 22 6.74 -8.90 8.39
CA GLU A 22 7.88 -9.41 7.63
C GLU A 22 7.53 -9.69 6.17
N ALA A 23 6.35 -10.24 5.89
CA ALA A 23 5.93 -10.52 4.51
C ALA A 23 5.66 -9.22 3.75
N LEU A 24 4.99 -8.25 4.38
CA LEU A 24 4.76 -6.93 3.80
C LEU A 24 6.09 -6.22 3.51
N LEU A 25 7.05 -6.26 4.44
CA LEU A 25 8.39 -5.70 4.23
C LEU A 25 9.13 -6.40 3.08
N LYS A 26 9.02 -7.72 2.93
CA LYS A 26 9.59 -8.45 1.79
C LYS A 26 8.99 -7.97 0.47
N ARG A 27 7.67 -7.75 0.41
CA ARG A 27 7.00 -7.21 -0.78
C ARG A 27 7.44 -5.79 -1.11
N VAL A 28 7.53 -4.92 -0.11
CA VAL A 28 8.03 -3.55 -0.27
C VAL A 28 9.47 -3.56 -0.81
N LYS A 29 10.36 -4.39 -0.26
CA LYS A 29 11.74 -4.52 -0.76
C LYS A 29 11.79 -4.98 -2.22
N ARG A 30 10.92 -5.92 -2.62
CA ARG A 30 10.82 -6.36 -4.01
C ARG A 30 10.36 -5.23 -4.93
N ILE A 31 9.35 -4.46 -4.53
CA ILE A 31 8.85 -3.29 -5.29
C ILE A 31 9.95 -2.24 -5.43
N ALA A 32 10.72 -1.97 -4.38
CA ALA A 32 11.85 -1.05 -4.42
C ALA A 32 12.92 -1.50 -5.43
N GLY A 33 13.22 -2.81 -5.51
CA GLY A 33 14.10 -3.36 -6.55
C GLY A 33 13.55 -3.15 -7.97
N GLN A 34 12.23 -3.24 -8.17
CA GLN A 34 11.61 -2.93 -9.46
C GLN A 34 11.72 -1.44 -9.80
N MET A 35 11.61 -0.54 -8.81
CA MET A 35 11.82 0.90 -9.03
C MET A 35 13.25 1.19 -9.47
N GLN A 36 14.24 0.56 -8.83
CA GLN A 36 15.65 0.68 -9.23
C GLN A 36 15.89 0.15 -10.65
N ALA A 37 15.22 -0.94 -11.04
CA ALA A 37 15.33 -1.47 -12.40
C ALA A 37 14.75 -0.51 -13.46
N ILE A 38 13.65 0.17 -13.15
CA ILE A 38 13.05 1.19 -14.03
C ILE A 38 13.98 2.40 -14.14
N GLU A 39 14.50 2.90 -13.02
CA GLU A 39 15.45 4.02 -13.01
C GLU A 39 16.67 3.71 -13.87
N LYS A 40 17.26 2.52 -13.69
CA LYS A 40 18.39 2.07 -14.49
C LYS A 40 18.06 1.99 -15.98
N ALA A 41 16.90 1.44 -16.34
CA ALA A 41 16.49 1.33 -17.74
C ALA A 41 16.34 2.71 -18.40
N LEU A 42 15.86 3.72 -17.67
CA LEU A 42 15.79 5.09 -18.16
C LEU A 42 17.16 5.75 -18.29
N GLN A 43 18.08 5.51 -17.35
CA GLN A 43 19.44 6.04 -17.39
C GLN A 43 20.29 5.45 -18.52
N GLU A 44 20.07 4.17 -18.82
CA GLU A 44 20.80 3.44 -19.87
C GLU A 44 20.14 3.52 -21.25
N GLU A 45 19.07 4.32 -21.39
CA GLU A 45 18.30 4.48 -22.63
C GLU A 45 17.87 3.13 -23.25
N GLU A 46 17.44 2.21 -22.39
CA GLU A 46 17.02 0.86 -22.76
C GLU A 46 15.75 0.87 -23.64
N ASP A 47 15.53 -0.23 -24.36
CA ASP A 47 14.40 -0.39 -25.28
C ASP A 47 13.04 -0.05 -24.63
N CYS A 48 12.20 0.67 -25.37
CA CYS A 48 10.91 1.16 -24.89
C CYS A 48 9.97 0.01 -24.48
N ALA A 49 9.96 -1.11 -25.23
CA ALA A 49 9.12 -2.25 -24.88
C ALA A 49 9.61 -2.93 -23.60
N LYS A 50 10.94 -3.03 -23.40
CA LYS A 50 11.52 -3.54 -22.15
C LYS A 50 11.17 -2.65 -20.95
N THR A 51 11.31 -1.34 -21.09
CA THR A 51 10.96 -0.37 -20.03
C THR A 51 9.46 -0.42 -19.69
N LEU A 52 8.59 -0.55 -20.70
CA LEU A 52 7.14 -0.75 -20.51
C LEU A 52 6.83 -1.98 -19.66
N LEU A 53 7.51 -3.12 -19.92
CA LEU A 53 7.29 -4.35 -19.15
C LEU A 53 7.77 -4.23 -17.69
N LEU A 54 8.86 -3.49 -17.44
CA LEU A 54 9.33 -3.21 -16.07
C LEU A 54 8.30 -2.38 -15.29
N VAL A 55 7.77 -1.32 -15.89
CA VAL A 55 6.75 -0.46 -15.27
C VAL A 55 5.46 -1.25 -15.03
N ALA A 56 5.01 -2.06 -16.00
CA ALA A 56 3.82 -2.90 -15.83
C ALA A 56 3.98 -3.91 -14.69
N SER A 57 5.16 -4.54 -14.58
CA SER A 57 5.50 -5.48 -13.51
C SER A 57 5.49 -4.80 -12.13
N ALA A 58 6.04 -3.59 -12.04
CA ALA A 58 6.02 -2.81 -10.80
C ALA A 58 4.61 -2.42 -10.37
N ARG A 59 3.78 -1.95 -11.32
CA ARG A 59 2.37 -1.62 -11.06
C ARG A 59 1.61 -2.83 -10.52
N GLY A 60 1.80 -4.01 -11.13
CA GLY A 60 1.19 -5.26 -10.66
C GLY A 60 1.61 -5.62 -9.23
N ALA A 61 2.88 -5.45 -8.90
CA ALA A 61 3.38 -5.72 -7.55
C ALA A 61 2.83 -4.73 -6.50
N MET A 62 2.70 -3.44 -6.84
CA MET A 62 2.07 -2.44 -5.99
C MET A 62 0.59 -2.76 -5.74
N ASN A 63 -0.16 -3.10 -6.79
CA ASN A 63 -1.56 -3.51 -6.66
C ASN A 63 -1.70 -4.72 -5.72
N GLY A 64 -0.84 -5.73 -5.88
CA GLY A 64 -0.86 -6.90 -5.02
C GLY A 64 -0.47 -6.64 -3.56
N LEU A 65 0.30 -5.58 -3.27
CA LEU A 65 0.55 -5.13 -1.90
C LEU A 65 -0.68 -4.44 -1.30
N LEU A 66 -1.31 -3.56 -2.08
CA LEU A 66 -2.52 -2.85 -1.64
C LEU A 66 -3.68 -3.80 -1.37
N ASP A 67 -3.90 -4.80 -2.23
CA ASP A 67 -4.93 -5.83 -2.07
C ASP A 67 -4.79 -6.58 -0.73
N GLU A 68 -3.55 -6.85 -0.30
CA GLU A 68 -3.27 -7.51 0.97
C GLU A 68 -3.62 -6.61 2.16
N ILE A 69 -3.19 -5.34 2.11
CA ILE A 69 -3.47 -4.36 3.16
C ILE A 69 -4.98 -4.11 3.29
N ILE A 70 -5.72 -3.98 2.17
CA ILE A 70 -7.18 -3.83 2.18
C ILE A 70 -7.85 -5.03 2.85
N LYS A 71 -7.42 -6.26 2.53
CA LYS A 71 -8.01 -7.47 3.13
C LYS A 71 -7.79 -7.51 4.64
N ASP A 72 -6.59 -7.17 5.09
CA ASP A 72 -6.26 -7.18 6.51
C ASP A 72 -7.02 -6.08 7.25
N HIS A 73 -7.11 -4.87 6.68
CA HIS A 73 -7.92 -3.77 7.23
C HIS A 73 -9.40 -4.14 7.32
N ALA A 74 -9.97 -4.74 6.26
CA ALA A 74 -11.37 -5.15 6.24
C ALA A 74 -11.68 -6.21 7.32
N ARG A 75 -10.76 -7.13 7.62
CA ARG A 75 -10.97 -8.13 8.67
C ARG A 75 -10.93 -7.51 10.07
N GLU A 76 -9.93 -6.68 10.33
CA GLU A 76 -9.60 -6.23 11.68
C GLU A 76 -10.38 -4.98 12.09
N HIS A 77 -10.65 -4.07 11.15
CA HIS A 77 -11.26 -2.76 11.43
C HIS A 77 -12.68 -2.63 10.90
N VAL A 78 -13.17 -3.59 10.12
CA VAL A 78 -14.54 -3.58 9.58
C VAL A 78 -15.35 -4.80 9.99
N ALA A 79 -14.77 -6.00 9.94
CA ALA A 79 -15.51 -7.24 10.18
C ALA A 79 -15.34 -7.80 11.60
N ALA A 80 -14.35 -7.33 12.36
CA ALA A 80 -14.06 -7.89 13.68
C ALA A 80 -15.27 -7.75 14.63
N PRO A 81 -15.63 -8.82 15.37
CA PRO A 81 -16.81 -8.84 16.23
C PRO A 81 -16.62 -8.04 17.52
N SER A 82 -15.38 -7.76 17.90
CA SER A 82 -15.03 -7.00 19.10
C SER A 82 -15.16 -5.48 18.94
N LEU A 83 -15.38 -4.99 17.73
CA LEU A 83 -15.45 -3.55 17.43
C LEU A 83 -16.77 -2.94 17.90
N THR A 84 -16.69 -1.72 18.43
CA THR A 84 -17.88 -0.88 18.60
C THR A 84 -18.42 -0.41 17.26
N ASP A 85 -19.65 0.11 17.25
CA ASP A 85 -20.27 0.66 16.04
C ASP A 85 -19.50 1.87 15.50
N GLU A 86 -18.94 2.69 16.39
CA GLU A 86 -18.10 3.84 16.03
C GLU A 86 -16.78 3.40 15.38
N GLU A 87 -16.09 2.41 15.97
CA GLU A 87 -14.84 1.87 15.43
C GLU A 87 -15.07 1.25 14.04
N ARG A 88 -16.14 0.46 13.90
CA ARG A 88 -16.52 -0.15 12.62
C ARG A 88 -16.84 0.90 11.56
N SER A 89 -17.60 1.93 11.91
CA SER A 89 -17.95 3.01 10.98
C SER A 89 -16.70 3.75 10.51
N LYS A 90 -15.77 4.04 11.41
CA LYS A 90 -14.47 4.63 11.05
C LYS A 90 -13.67 3.73 10.10
N GLY A 91 -13.56 2.43 10.40
CA GLY A 91 -12.84 1.48 9.55
C GLY A 91 -13.43 1.37 8.14
N VAL A 92 -14.76 1.47 8.00
CA VAL A 92 -15.44 1.50 6.69
C VAL A 92 -15.09 2.75 5.91
N GLU A 93 -15.12 3.94 6.53
CA GLU A 93 -14.77 5.19 5.86
C GLU A 93 -13.32 5.17 5.36
N GLU A 94 -12.37 4.72 6.19
CA GLU A 94 -10.96 4.57 5.81
C GLU A 94 -10.79 3.60 4.61
N LEU A 95 -11.55 2.50 4.60
CA LEU A 95 -11.52 1.51 3.52
C LEU A 95 -12.11 2.09 2.21
N LEU A 96 -13.23 2.81 2.29
CA LEU A 96 -13.84 3.46 1.14
C LEU A 96 -12.89 4.52 0.53
N GLU A 97 -12.21 5.29 1.38
CA GLU A 97 -11.23 6.29 0.97
C GLU A 97 -10.06 5.65 0.20
N ALA A 98 -9.56 4.51 0.68
CA ALA A 98 -8.51 3.76 0.00
C ALA A 98 -8.97 3.20 -1.37
N ILE A 99 -10.16 2.60 -1.43
CA ILE A 99 -10.73 2.05 -2.68
C ILE A 99 -10.96 3.16 -3.71
N GLN A 100 -11.45 4.32 -3.31
CA GLN A 100 -11.65 5.46 -4.22
C GLN A 100 -10.35 5.96 -4.84
N ARG A 101 -9.22 5.87 -4.11
CA ARG A 101 -7.89 6.22 -4.66
C ARG A 101 -7.33 5.13 -5.57
N TYR A 102 -7.63 3.86 -5.28
CA TYR A 102 -7.19 2.72 -6.08
C TYR A 102 -7.90 2.58 -7.42
N SER A 103 -9.20 2.87 -7.46
CA SER A 103 -10.05 2.70 -8.65
C SER A 103 -9.88 3.82 -9.69
N LYS A 104 -9.14 4.88 -9.37
CA LYS A 104 -8.81 5.98 -10.30
C LYS A 104 -7.51 5.67 -11.03
#